data_AF-A0A135VJT6-F1
#
_entry.id   AF-A0A135VJT6-F1
#
_cell.length_a   1.000
_cell.length_b   1.000
_cell.length_c   1.000
_cell.angle_alpha   90.00
_cell.angle_beta   90.00
_cell.angle_gamma   90.00
#
_symmetry.space_group_name_H-M   'P 1'
#
loop_
_entity.id
_entity.type
_entity.pdbx_description
1 polymer ?
#
loop_
_entity_poly.entity_id
_entity_poly.type
_entity_poly.pdbx_seq_one_letter_code
_entity_poly.pdbx_strand_id
1 'polypeptide(L)'
;MTSPIGRFSQCLANRSTIVYLMGFSLGLILFLALLFQSQFDVQILFGGKGALLLLSLSGAVMRFLSGFGVMLTYAYICSIVLRGAAEQVKGSITRIRLLKIALTIPILFVLVYALYAFVNVYFYSRSLTLIENLTAVYGIWSLMLLVYIIPIAREEYNPQPVGSTIDNLDERLKGWKHALWRGYQLHVWKDYGRVYSEEFERYQQKMSEIRAILSGILLLPTASVLMILPPAGILAIMLWLRIFSLDYRPLARYEKLLLVSILVVVLLITTLLFLAMDISESIVYFGTSYSIGVFSSIALFGFVVWQV
;
A
#
# COMPACT_ATOMS: atom_id res chain seq x y z
N MET A 1 17.21 2.80 -29.81
CA MET A 1 17.78 1.50 -29.41
C MET A 1 17.15 1.09 -28.08
N THR A 2 16.34 0.03 -28.02
CA THR A 2 15.74 -0.44 -26.77
C THR A 2 16.83 -1.03 -25.86
N SER A 3 16.92 -0.57 -24.62
CA SER A 3 17.81 -1.15 -23.60
C SER A 3 17.54 -2.66 -23.44
N PRO A 4 18.53 -3.45 -22.96
CA PRO A 4 18.32 -4.89 -22.70
C PRO A 4 17.13 -5.16 -21.77
N ILE A 5 16.88 -4.26 -20.82
CA ILE A 5 15.73 -4.30 -19.91
C ILE A 5 14.40 -4.11 -20.67
N GLY A 6 14.35 -3.17 -21.63
CA GLY A 6 13.17 -2.96 -22.47
C GLY A 6 12.82 -4.18 -23.32
N ARG A 7 13.82 -4.87 -23.88
CA ARG A 7 13.60 -6.11 -24.65
C ARG A 7 13.05 -7.24 -23.78
N PHE A 8 13.58 -7.40 -22.57
CA PHE A 8 13.08 -8.39 -21.62
C PHE A 8 11.62 -8.11 -21.22
N SER A 9 11.32 -6.86 -20.87
CA SER A 9 9.97 -6.38 -20.52
C SER A 9 8.97 -6.61 -21.67
N GLN A 10 9.35 -6.30 -22.91
CA GLN A 10 8.53 -6.54 -24.09
C GLN A 10 8.30 -8.04 -24.37
N CYS A 11 9.32 -8.89 -24.15
CA CYS A 11 9.18 -10.34 -24.29
C CYS A 11 8.19 -10.90 -23.27
N LEU A 12 8.31 -10.44 -22.01
CA LEU A 12 7.43 -10.83 -20.90
C LEU A 12 5.98 -10.42 -21.16
N ALA A 13 5.76 -9.25 -21.78
CA ALA A 13 4.44 -8.78 -22.19
C ALA A 13 3.80 -9.59 -23.33
N ASN A 14 4.60 -10.07 -24.27
CA ASN A 14 4.10 -10.77 -25.46
C ASN A 14 3.88 -12.26 -25.24
N ARG A 15 4.62 -12.88 -24.30
CA ARG A 15 4.55 -14.33 -24.00
C ARG A 15 4.17 -14.62 -22.55
N SER A 16 3.31 -13.79 -21.97
CA SER A 16 2.88 -13.86 -20.57
C SER A 16 2.45 -15.26 -20.14
N THR A 17 1.59 -15.96 -20.91
CA THR A 17 1.13 -17.32 -20.57
C THR A 17 2.28 -18.32 -20.42
N ILE A 18 3.26 -18.29 -21.33
CA ILE A 18 4.41 -19.20 -21.30
C ILE A 18 5.29 -18.88 -20.08
N VAL A 19 5.49 -17.59 -19.79
CA VAL A 19 6.29 -17.15 -18.64
C VAL A 19 5.65 -17.61 -17.32
N TYR A 20 4.33 -17.46 -17.15
CA TYR A 20 3.66 -17.96 -15.94
C TYR A 20 3.67 -19.48 -15.85
N LEU A 21 3.50 -20.20 -16.96
CA LEU A 21 3.55 -21.67 -16.97
C LEU A 21 4.95 -22.16 -16.61
N MET A 22 6.00 -21.53 -17.14
CA MET A 22 7.38 -21.79 -16.76
C MET A 22 7.61 -21.49 -15.27
N GLY A 23 7.18 -20.33 -14.78
CA GLY A 23 7.29 -19.96 -13.37
C GLY A 23 6.58 -20.96 -12.44
N PHE A 24 5.35 -21.37 -12.79
CA PHE A 24 4.60 -22.37 -12.04
C PHE A 24 5.32 -23.72 -12.05
N SER A 25 5.78 -24.19 -13.21
CA SER A 25 6.51 -25.46 -13.32
C SER A 25 7.80 -25.48 -12.51
N LEU A 26 8.57 -24.38 -12.54
CA LEU A 26 9.78 -24.22 -11.73
C LEU A 26 9.46 -24.22 -10.24
N GLY A 27 8.40 -23.52 -9.83
CA GLY A 27 7.96 -23.53 -8.43
C GLY A 27 7.44 -24.89 -7.96
N LEU A 28 6.79 -25.65 -8.84
CA LEU A 28 6.37 -27.02 -8.55
C LEU A 28 7.58 -27.95 -8.39
N ILE A 29 8.59 -27.84 -9.25
CA ILE A 29 9.84 -28.61 -9.13
C ILE A 29 10.54 -28.28 -7.80
N LEU A 30 10.67 -26.99 -7.46
CA LEU A 30 11.27 -26.57 -6.19
C LEU A 30 10.47 -27.08 -4.99
N PHE A 31 9.15 -27.01 -5.05
CA PHE A 31 8.29 -27.53 -3.99
C PHE A 31 8.42 -29.04 -3.81
N LEU A 32 8.48 -29.80 -4.90
CA LEU A 32 8.72 -31.25 -4.85
C LEU A 32 10.11 -31.58 -4.30
N ALA A 33 11.15 -30.81 -4.67
CA ALA A 33 12.49 -30.97 -4.13
C ALA A 33 12.54 -30.71 -2.62
N LEU A 34 11.87 -29.65 -2.15
CA LEU A 34 11.75 -29.34 -0.72
C LEU A 34 10.95 -30.42 0.03
N LEU A 35 9.83 -30.88 -0.53
CA LEU A 35 9.05 -31.98 0.04
C LEU A 35 9.86 -33.26 0.14
N PHE A 36 10.62 -33.60 -0.91
CA PHE A 36 11.49 -34.76 -0.90
C PHE A 36 12.56 -34.66 0.20
N GLN A 37 13.18 -33.49 0.37
CA GLN A 37 14.14 -33.24 1.45
C GLN A 37 13.51 -33.33 2.84
N SER A 38 12.25 -32.91 2.98
CA SER A 38 11.45 -33.00 4.20
C SER A 38 10.77 -34.36 4.41
N GLN A 39 11.15 -35.41 3.66
CA GLN A 39 10.55 -36.75 3.75
C GLN A 39 9.02 -36.75 3.53
N PHE A 40 8.52 -35.85 2.69
CA PHE A 40 7.10 -35.60 2.44
C PHE A 40 6.30 -35.13 3.66
N ASP A 41 6.96 -34.74 4.75
CA ASP A 41 6.30 -34.11 5.88
C ASP A 41 6.07 -32.62 5.60
N VAL A 42 4.81 -32.31 5.30
CA VAL A 42 4.34 -30.95 5.03
C VAL A 42 4.53 -30.06 6.27
N GLN A 43 4.40 -30.59 7.49
CA GLN A 43 4.50 -29.80 8.71
C GLN A 43 5.92 -29.25 8.92
N ILE A 44 6.94 -30.03 8.60
CA ILE A 44 8.35 -29.60 8.69
C ILE A 44 8.63 -28.44 7.73
N LEU A 45 7.97 -28.42 6.57
CA LEU A 45 8.13 -27.39 5.55
C LEU A 45 7.55 -26.05 6.02
N PHE A 46 6.42 -26.06 6.72
CA PHE A 46 5.79 -24.86 7.30
C PHE A 46 6.37 -24.44 8.66
N GLY A 47 6.82 -25.41 9.48
CA GLY A 47 7.40 -25.18 10.81
C GLY A 47 8.92 -24.98 10.80
N GLY A 48 9.57 -25.13 9.66
CA GLY A 48 11.01 -24.98 9.53
C GLY A 48 11.48 -23.55 9.80
N LYS A 49 12.71 -23.40 10.32
CA LYS A 49 13.33 -22.10 10.63
C LYS A 49 13.31 -21.12 9.44
N GLY A 50 13.46 -21.64 8.22
CA GLY A 50 13.41 -20.82 6.99
C GLY A 50 12.03 -20.24 6.72
N ALA A 51 10.96 -21.04 6.88
CA ALA A 51 9.58 -20.57 6.71
C ALA A 51 9.22 -19.54 7.80
N LEU A 52 9.61 -19.79 9.05
CA LEU A 52 9.43 -18.85 10.16
C LEU A 52 10.16 -17.52 9.93
N LEU A 53 11.38 -17.55 9.39
CA LEU A 53 12.13 -16.33 9.06
C LEU A 53 11.48 -15.53 7.92
N LEU A 54 11.01 -16.20 6.86
CA LEU A 54 10.28 -15.54 5.78
C LEU A 54 8.96 -14.94 6.28
N LEU A 55 8.25 -15.67 7.13
CA LEU A 55 7.02 -15.23 7.78
C LEU A 55 7.25 -14.02 8.70
N SER A 56 8.32 -14.01 9.49
CA SER A 56 8.64 -12.89 10.38
C SER A 56 9.10 -11.66 9.59
N LEU A 57 9.96 -11.84 8.57
CA LEU A 57 10.38 -10.74 7.71
C LEU A 57 9.17 -10.14 6.97
N SER A 58 8.35 -10.98 6.36
CA SER A 58 7.18 -10.52 5.62
C SER A 58 6.11 -9.94 6.54
N GLY A 59 5.86 -10.56 7.69
CA GLY A 59 4.95 -10.05 8.72
C GLY A 59 5.35 -8.68 9.26
N ALA A 60 6.66 -8.44 9.43
CA ALA A 60 7.16 -7.11 9.80
C ALA A 60 6.85 -6.09 8.70
N VAL A 61 7.22 -6.38 7.45
CA VAL A 61 6.95 -5.47 6.32
C VAL A 61 5.46 -5.19 6.16
N MET A 62 4.61 -6.21 6.31
CA MET A 62 3.15 -6.06 6.26
C MET A 62 2.60 -5.21 7.41
N ARG A 63 3.18 -5.30 8.62
CA ARG A 63 2.83 -4.42 9.74
C ARG A 63 3.26 -2.98 9.51
N PHE A 64 4.45 -2.74 8.96
CA PHE A 64 4.84 -1.40 8.54
C PHE A 64 3.85 -0.82 7.51
N LEU A 65 3.48 -1.61 6.51
CA LEU A 65 2.53 -1.21 5.47
C LEU A 65 1.12 -0.99 6.01
N SER A 66 0.72 -1.70 7.06
CA SER A 66 -0.59 -1.50 7.69
C SER A 66 -0.81 -0.07 8.18
N GLY A 67 0.24 0.60 8.68
CA GLY A 67 0.18 2.01 9.09
C GLY A 67 -0.19 2.93 7.91
N PHE A 68 0.38 2.69 6.73
CA PHE A 68 0.00 3.39 5.50
C PHE A 68 -1.46 3.12 5.12
N GLY A 69 -1.93 1.89 5.27
CA GLY A 69 -3.32 1.53 5.00
C GLY A 69 -4.33 2.27 5.87
N VAL A 70 -4.07 2.34 7.18
CA VAL A 70 -4.89 3.12 8.12
C VAL A 70 -4.92 4.60 7.69
N MET A 71 -3.75 5.17 7.37
CA MET A 71 -3.65 6.58 7.00
C MET A 71 -4.28 6.89 5.62
N LEU A 72 -4.16 5.99 4.66
CA LEU A 72 -4.84 6.09 3.35
C LEU A 72 -6.36 6.10 3.53
N THR A 73 -6.87 5.23 4.40
CA THR A 73 -8.31 5.20 4.72
C THR A 73 -8.75 6.48 5.38
N TYR A 74 -7.94 6.97 6.32
CA TYR A 74 -8.21 8.22 7.03
C TYR A 74 -8.27 9.40 6.06
N ALA A 75 -7.27 9.53 5.20
CA ALA A 75 -7.23 10.57 4.16
C ALA A 75 -8.43 10.49 3.21
N TYR A 76 -8.85 9.28 2.85
CA TYR A 76 -10.04 9.06 2.03
C TYR A 76 -11.33 9.52 2.74
N ILE A 77 -11.49 9.17 4.02
CA ILE A 77 -12.64 9.62 4.83
C ILE A 77 -12.64 11.14 4.98
N CYS A 78 -11.49 11.76 5.28
CA CYS A 78 -11.36 13.22 5.35
C CYS A 78 -11.80 13.89 4.05
N SER A 79 -11.39 13.35 2.91
CA SER A 79 -11.79 13.86 1.59
C SER A 79 -13.31 13.78 1.39
N ILE A 80 -13.94 12.66 1.75
CA ILE A 80 -15.40 12.50 1.67
C ILE A 80 -16.11 13.51 2.57
N VAL A 81 -15.68 13.64 3.84
CA VAL A 81 -16.29 14.56 4.81
C VAL A 81 -16.16 16.00 4.34
N LEU A 82 -15.00 16.40 3.83
CA LEU A 82 -14.76 17.76 3.36
C LEU A 82 -15.54 18.07 2.08
N ARG A 83 -15.67 17.09 1.18
CA ARG A 83 -16.51 17.23 -0.02
C ARG A 83 -17.98 17.39 0.34
N GLY A 84 -18.49 16.58 1.27
CA GLY A 84 -19.88 16.67 1.75
C GLY A 84 -20.17 17.98 2.50
N ALA A 85 -19.18 18.50 3.23
CA ALA A 85 -19.32 19.75 3.98
C ALA A 85 -19.03 21.02 3.14
N ALA A 86 -18.53 20.88 1.91
CA ALA A 86 -18.04 22.01 1.10
C ALA A 86 -19.10 23.11 0.90
N GLU A 87 -20.35 22.73 0.67
CA GLU A 87 -21.47 23.67 0.47
C GLU A 87 -21.85 24.40 1.76
N GLN A 88 -21.83 23.71 2.90
CA GLN A 88 -22.23 24.25 4.21
C GLN A 88 -21.23 25.26 4.79
N VAL A 89 -20.00 25.21 4.27
CA VAL A 89 -18.84 25.90 4.78
C VAL A 89 -18.48 27.12 3.90
N LYS A 90 -19.20 27.32 2.79
CA LYS A 90 -19.06 28.47 1.88
C LYS A 90 -19.21 29.80 2.63
N GLY A 91 -18.24 30.70 2.48
CA GLY A 91 -18.27 32.07 3.03
C GLY A 91 -17.85 32.26 4.50
N SER A 92 -17.60 31.20 5.28
CA SER A 92 -17.19 31.32 6.69
C SER A 92 -15.84 30.66 6.98
N ILE A 93 -14.80 31.50 7.17
CA ILE A 93 -13.46 31.04 7.59
C ILE A 93 -13.52 30.27 8.92
N THR A 94 -14.42 30.66 9.82
CA THR A 94 -14.57 30.05 11.15
C THR A 94 -15.07 28.60 11.05
N ARG A 95 -16.05 28.33 10.17
CA ARG A 95 -16.56 26.96 9.96
C ARG A 95 -15.50 26.04 9.36
N ILE A 96 -14.70 26.55 8.43
CA ILE A 96 -13.55 25.81 7.85
C ILE A 96 -12.54 25.46 8.92
N ARG A 97 -12.16 26.45 9.75
CA ARG A 97 -11.17 26.24 10.80
C ARG A 97 -11.64 25.18 11.80
N LEU A 98 -12.92 25.22 12.19
CA LEU A 98 -13.50 24.26 13.11
C LEU A 98 -13.51 22.85 12.50
N LEU A 99 -13.90 22.72 11.22
CA LEU A 99 -13.88 21.44 10.51
C LEU A 99 -12.45 20.88 10.37
N LYS A 100 -11.47 21.72 10.06
CA LYS A 100 -10.05 21.31 10.02
C LYS A 100 -9.57 20.83 11.39
N ILE A 101 -9.86 21.56 12.46
CA ILE A 101 -9.48 21.17 13.83
C ILE A 101 -10.12 19.81 14.18
N ALA A 102 -11.41 19.63 13.88
CA ALA A 102 -12.12 18.38 14.11
C ALA A 102 -11.48 17.18 13.37
N LEU A 103 -10.94 17.40 12.17
CA LEU A 103 -10.22 16.39 11.39
C LEU A 103 -8.74 16.24 11.77
N THR A 104 -8.14 17.17 12.52
CA THR A 104 -6.75 17.02 12.99
C THR A 104 -6.69 16.28 14.32
N ILE A 105 -7.69 16.45 15.19
CA ILE A 105 -7.73 15.84 16.52
C ILE A 105 -7.55 14.31 16.48
N PRO A 106 -8.28 13.54 15.65
CA PRO A 106 -8.10 12.09 15.59
C PRO A 106 -6.67 11.68 15.19
N ILE A 107 -6.04 12.39 14.25
CA ILE A 107 -4.65 12.13 13.86
C ILE A 107 -3.70 12.34 15.04
N LEU A 108 -3.91 13.42 15.80
CA LEU A 108 -3.08 13.70 16.97
C LEU A 108 -3.22 12.60 18.03
N PHE A 109 -4.43 12.10 18.26
CA PHE A 109 -4.66 10.95 19.15
C PHE A 109 -3.94 9.70 18.66
N VAL A 110 -4.02 9.39 17.37
CA VAL A 110 -3.31 8.24 16.77
C VAL A 110 -1.80 8.39 16.90
N LEU A 111 -1.26 9.60 16.70
CA LEU A 111 0.17 9.90 16.86
C LEU A 111 0.64 9.67 18.29
N VAL A 112 -0.08 10.22 19.29
CA VAL A 112 0.26 10.06 20.70
C VAL A 112 0.14 8.60 21.11
N TYR A 113 -0.88 7.89 20.64
CA TYR A 113 -1.04 6.45 20.88
C TYR A 113 0.10 5.65 20.26
N ALA A 114 0.52 5.97 19.03
CA ALA A 114 1.65 5.30 18.38
C ALA A 114 2.97 5.52 19.13
N LEU A 115 3.20 6.72 19.69
CA LEU A 115 4.35 6.99 20.56
C LEU A 115 4.30 6.13 21.82
N TYR A 116 3.12 6.06 22.46
CA TYR A 116 2.92 5.22 23.64
C TYR A 116 3.15 3.73 23.33
N ALA A 117 2.59 3.23 22.23
CA ALA A 117 2.78 1.84 21.80
C ALA A 117 4.26 1.55 21.49
N PHE A 118 4.94 2.45 20.80
CA PHE A 118 6.37 2.32 20.49
C PHE A 118 7.22 2.21 21.77
N VAL A 119 6.98 3.09 22.75
CA VAL A 119 7.70 3.05 24.03
C VAL A 119 7.43 1.74 24.77
N ASN A 120 6.17 1.27 24.80
CA ASN A 120 5.83 0.00 25.45
C ASN A 120 6.46 -1.22 24.79
N VAL A 121 6.48 -1.27 23.45
CA VAL A 121 7.09 -2.38 22.73
C VAL A 121 8.62 -2.34 22.87
N TYR A 122 9.24 -1.17 22.73
CA TYR A 122 10.69 -1.05 22.70
C TYR A 122 11.34 -1.19 24.08
N PHE A 123 10.76 -0.57 25.12
CA PHE A 123 11.35 -0.58 26.47
C PHE A 123 10.80 -1.67 27.39
N TYR A 124 9.54 -2.05 27.22
CA TYR A 124 8.86 -3.00 28.13
C TYR A 124 8.58 -4.36 27.51
N SER A 125 8.96 -4.57 26.23
CA SER A 125 8.73 -5.81 25.47
C SER A 125 7.31 -6.35 25.58
N ARG A 126 6.32 -5.46 25.77
CA ARG A 126 4.92 -5.87 25.91
C ARG A 126 4.38 -6.30 24.55
N SER A 127 3.63 -7.40 24.56
CA SER A 127 2.86 -7.82 23.40
C SER A 127 1.86 -6.73 23.02
N LEU A 128 1.57 -6.65 21.71
CA LEU A 128 0.54 -5.76 21.22
C LEU A 128 -0.82 -6.19 21.79
N THR A 129 -1.63 -5.20 22.14
CA THR A 129 -3.01 -5.43 22.54
C THR A 129 -3.82 -6.00 21.36
N LEU A 130 -4.91 -6.69 21.66
CA LEU A 130 -5.82 -7.19 20.64
C LEU A 130 -6.30 -6.07 19.69
N ILE A 131 -6.49 -4.86 20.22
CA ILE A 131 -6.89 -3.68 19.46
C ILE A 131 -5.81 -3.33 18.42
N GLU A 132 -4.53 -3.34 18.79
CA GLU A 132 -3.42 -3.05 17.86
C GLU A 132 -3.28 -4.10 16.76
N ASN A 133 -3.48 -5.38 17.10
CA ASN A 133 -3.51 -6.45 16.10
C ASN A 133 -4.69 -6.27 15.13
N LEU A 134 -5.87 -5.92 15.63
CA LEU A 134 -7.04 -5.63 14.80
C LEU A 134 -6.84 -4.40 13.91
N THR A 135 -6.23 -3.33 14.42
CA THR A 135 -5.93 -2.13 13.62
C THR A 135 -4.88 -2.42 12.56
N ALA A 136 -3.89 -3.26 12.85
CA ALA A 136 -2.90 -3.70 11.86
C ALA A 136 -3.54 -4.57 10.77
N VAL A 137 -4.39 -5.54 11.14
CA VAL A 137 -5.14 -6.34 10.16
C VAL A 137 -6.03 -5.44 9.30
N TYR A 138 -6.79 -4.52 9.91
CA TYR A 138 -7.60 -3.54 9.20
C TYR A 138 -6.76 -2.68 8.23
N GLY A 139 -5.60 -2.22 8.67
CA GLY A 139 -4.66 -1.44 7.86
C GLY A 139 -4.21 -2.22 6.62
N ILE A 140 -3.84 -3.50 6.77
CA ILE A 140 -3.46 -4.35 5.64
C ILE A 140 -4.62 -4.54 4.68
N TRP A 141 -5.80 -4.88 5.21
CA TRP A 141 -7.02 -5.07 4.40
C TRP A 141 -7.36 -3.82 3.61
N SER A 142 -7.38 -2.67 4.27
CA SER A 142 -7.67 -1.40 3.61
C SER A 142 -6.64 -1.06 2.56
N LEU A 143 -5.35 -1.28 2.85
CA LEU A 143 -4.29 -1.06 1.88
C LEU A 143 -4.49 -1.95 0.64
N MET A 144 -4.72 -3.26 0.81
CA MET A 144 -4.92 -4.18 -0.31
C MET A 144 -6.17 -3.82 -1.13
N LEU A 145 -7.25 -3.44 -0.45
CA LEU A 145 -8.49 -3.03 -1.10
C LEU A 145 -8.31 -1.75 -1.92
N LEU A 146 -7.72 -0.71 -1.32
CA LEU A 146 -7.54 0.60 -1.94
C LEU A 146 -6.50 0.56 -3.06
N VAL A 147 -5.40 -0.17 -2.87
CA VAL A 147 -4.26 -0.19 -3.80
C VAL A 147 -4.48 -1.14 -4.97
N TYR A 148 -5.10 -2.31 -4.76
CA TYR A 148 -5.25 -3.33 -5.80
C TYR A 148 -6.70 -3.62 -6.17
N ILE A 149 -7.53 -4.04 -5.21
CA ILE A 149 -8.84 -4.63 -5.54
C ILE A 149 -9.75 -3.59 -6.20
N ILE A 150 -9.85 -2.38 -5.63
CA ILE A 150 -10.70 -1.31 -6.18
C ILE A 150 -10.22 -0.86 -7.56
N PRO A 151 -8.92 -0.55 -7.79
CA PRO A 151 -8.43 -0.19 -9.12
C PRO A 151 -8.60 -1.29 -10.17
N ILE A 152 -8.38 -2.56 -9.81
CA ILE A 152 -8.58 -3.70 -10.72
C ILE A 152 -10.05 -3.81 -11.13
N ALA A 153 -10.98 -3.66 -10.17
CA ALA A 153 -12.42 -3.73 -10.42
C ALA A 153 -12.93 -2.57 -11.29
N ARG A 154 -12.30 -1.40 -11.21
CA ARG A 154 -12.62 -0.22 -12.04
C ARG A 154 -11.92 -0.20 -13.40
N GLU A 155 -11.08 -1.20 -13.69
CA GLU A 155 -10.21 -1.24 -14.87
C GLU A 155 -9.18 -0.09 -14.97
N GLU A 156 -8.97 0.65 -13.88
CA GLU A 156 -8.07 1.82 -13.77
C GLU A 156 -6.63 1.43 -13.41
N TYR A 157 -6.32 0.13 -13.30
CA TYR A 157 -4.98 -0.33 -12.88
C TYR A 157 -3.93 -0.07 -13.97
N ASN A 158 -3.25 1.08 -13.87
CA ASN A 158 -2.08 1.43 -14.67
C ASN A 158 -1.02 2.10 -13.78
N PRO A 159 -0.11 1.32 -13.15
CA PRO A 159 1.01 1.89 -12.42
C PRO A 159 1.99 2.46 -13.43
N GLN A 160 1.84 3.75 -13.76
CA GLN A 160 2.78 4.43 -14.64
C GLN A 160 4.14 4.53 -13.94
N PRO A 161 5.25 4.12 -14.57
CA PRO A 161 6.57 4.45 -14.09
C PRO A 161 6.74 5.98 -14.17
N VAL A 162 7.34 6.54 -13.12
CA VAL A 162 7.63 7.96 -12.92
C VAL A 162 7.91 8.69 -14.23
N GLY A 163 7.12 9.72 -14.50
CA GLY A 163 7.11 10.49 -15.75
C GLY A 163 8.48 11.07 -16.13
N SER A 164 8.62 11.34 -17.42
CA SER A 164 9.81 11.92 -18.02
C SER A 164 10.14 13.30 -17.42
N THR A 165 11.34 13.82 -17.66
CA THR A 165 11.75 15.16 -17.20
C THR A 165 10.82 16.29 -17.72
N ILE A 166 10.07 16.02 -18.79
CA ILE A 166 9.10 16.94 -19.40
C ILE A 166 7.78 16.96 -18.61
N ASP A 167 7.33 15.82 -18.08
CA ASP A 167 6.12 15.74 -17.25
C ASP A 167 6.28 16.51 -15.94
N ASN A 168 7.49 16.48 -15.37
CA ASN A 168 7.85 17.27 -14.18
C ASN A 168 7.79 18.80 -14.42
N LEU A 169 7.98 19.26 -15.66
CA LEU A 169 7.88 20.69 -16.01
C LEU A 169 6.41 21.12 -16.16
N ASP A 170 5.57 20.28 -16.77
CA ASP A 170 4.13 20.54 -16.89
C ASP A 170 3.43 20.54 -15.51
N GLU A 171 3.84 19.66 -14.61
CA GLU A 171 3.36 19.68 -13.21
C GLU A 171 3.72 20.97 -12.47
N ARG A 172 4.95 21.46 -12.62
CA ARG A 172 5.38 22.73 -12.00
C ARG A 172 4.58 23.93 -12.53
N LEU A 173 4.30 23.95 -13.83
CA LEU A 173 3.47 24.98 -14.46
C LEU A 173 2.01 24.92 -13.99
N LYS A 174 1.42 23.72 -13.88
CA LYS A 174 0.08 23.52 -13.32
C LYS A 174 -0.01 23.89 -11.84
N GLY A 175 1.07 23.72 -11.08
CA GLY A 175 1.22 24.18 -9.70
C GLY A 175 1.12 25.70 -9.60
N TRP A 176 1.90 26.43 -10.41
CA TRP A 176 1.91 27.89 -10.44
C TRP A 176 0.59 28.51 -10.88
N LYS A 177 -0.02 27.98 -11.95
CA LYS A 177 -1.33 28.44 -12.44
C LYS A 177 -2.41 28.33 -11.36
N HIS A 178 -2.36 27.27 -10.55
CA HIS A 178 -3.33 27.05 -9.50
C HIS A 178 -3.04 27.84 -8.23
N ALA A 179 -1.78 28.09 -7.88
CA ALA A 179 -1.44 29.01 -6.80
C ALA A 179 -1.99 30.42 -7.07
N LEU A 180 -1.90 30.89 -8.32
CA LEU A 180 -2.50 32.16 -8.77
C LEU A 180 -4.03 32.12 -8.72
N TRP A 181 -4.66 31.06 -9.21
CA TRP A 181 -6.12 30.89 -9.15
C TRP A 181 -6.65 30.80 -7.71
N ARG A 182 -5.95 30.07 -6.83
CA ARG A 182 -6.22 29.95 -5.39
C ARG A 182 -6.17 31.32 -4.73
N GLY A 183 -5.10 32.07 -4.98
CA GLY A 183 -4.95 33.44 -4.47
C GLY A 183 -6.11 34.33 -4.90
N TYR A 184 -6.49 34.26 -6.18
CA TYR A 184 -7.61 35.02 -6.73
C TYR A 184 -8.96 34.64 -6.10
N GLN A 185 -9.28 33.35 -6.02
CA GLN A 185 -10.55 32.90 -5.42
C GLN A 185 -10.64 33.18 -3.91
N LEU A 186 -9.55 33.01 -3.17
CA LEU A 186 -9.52 33.26 -1.73
C LEU A 186 -9.64 34.75 -1.38
N HIS A 187 -8.94 35.62 -2.11
CA HIS A 187 -8.91 37.05 -1.80
C HIS A 187 -10.05 37.84 -2.46
N VAL A 188 -10.39 37.53 -3.71
CA VAL A 188 -11.36 38.33 -4.48
C VAL A 188 -12.77 37.78 -4.32
N TRP A 189 -12.95 36.46 -4.47
CA TRP A 189 -14.29 35.83 -4.47
C TRP A 189 -14.69 35.27 -3.09
N LYS A 190 -13.75 35.16 -2.15
CA LYS A 190 -13.95 34.55 -0.81
C LYS A 190 -14.60 33.16 -0.89
N ASP A 191 -14.36 32.44 -1.98
CA ASP A 191 -15.07 31.20 -2.29
C ASP A 191 -14.31 29.98 -1.75
N TYR A 192 -14.10 30.00 -0.44
CA TYR A 192 -13.22 29.05 0.25
C TYR A 192 -13.61 27.58 0.00
N GLY A 193 -14.91 27.28 -0.07
CA GLY A 193 -15.40 25.91 -0.28
C GLY A 193 -14.95 25.32 -1.62
N ARG A 194 -14.95 26.12 -2.68
CA ARG A 194 -14.52 25.70 -4.01
C ARG A 194 -13.01 25.46 -4.07
N VAL A 195 -12.23 26.38 -3.49
CA VAL A 195 -10.77 26.23 -3.38
C VAL A 195 -10.40 24.96 -2.63
N TYR A 196 -11.00 24.70 -1.47
CA TYR A 196 -10.72 23.49 -0.71
C TYR A 196 -11.18 22.24 -1.46
N SER A 197 -12.33 22.24 -2.13
CA SER A 197 -12.76 21.07 -2.92
C SER A 197 -11.77 20.71 -4.04
N GLU A 198 -11.20 21.71 -4.70
CA GLU A 198 -10.25 21.53 -5.81
C GLU A 198 -8.85 21.13 -5.29
N GLU A 199 -8.45 21.63 -4.11
CA GLU A 199 -7.29 21.11 -3.36
C GLU A 199 -7.46 19.63 -2.99
N PHE A 200 -8.66 19.22 -2.55
CA PHE A 200 -8.97 17.82 -2.26
C PHE A 200 -8.96 16.91 -3.47
N GLU A 201 -9.42 17.39 -4.62
CA GLU A 201 -9.32 16.65 -5.88
C GLU A 201 -7.86 16.45 -6.29
N ARG A 202 -7.00 17.47 -6.10
CA ARG A 202 -5.55 17.33 -6.27
C ARG A 202 -4.90 16.40 -5.26
N TYR A 203 -5.34 16.43 -4.00
CA TYR A 203 -4.89 15.45 -3.00
C TYR A 203 -5.26 14.04 -3.44
N GLN A 204 -6.47 13.83 -3.97
CA GLN A 204 -6.90 12.52 -4.48
C GLN A 204 -6.06 12.06 -5.67
N GLN A 205 -5.70 12.97 -6.60
CA GLN A 205 -4.81 12.68 -7.72
C GLN A 205 -3.41 12.29 -7.25
N LYS A 206 -2.77 13.10 -6.38
CA LYS A 206 -1.47 12.74 -5.77
C LYS A 206 -1.53 11.42 -4.99
N MET A 207 -2.63 11.16 -4.29
CA MET A 207 -2.82 9.89 -3.57
C MET A 207 -3.00 8.72 -4.54
N SER A 208 -3.51 8.94 -5.76
CA SER A 208 -3.59 7.91 -6.80
C SER A 208 -2.21 7.58 -7.39
N GLU A 209 -1.33 8.57 -7.53
CA GLU A 209 0.07 8.37 -7.96
C GLU A 209 0.88 7.64 -6.89
N ILE A 210 0.78 8.08 -5.63
CA ILE A 210 1.42 7.40 -4.48
C ILE A 210 0.94 5.96 -4.40
N ARG A 211 -0.37 5.72 -4.60
CA ARG A 211 -0.95 4.37 -4.63
C ARG A 211 -0.39 3.53 -5.78
N ALA A 212 -0.22 4.09 -6.97
CA ALA A 212 0.39 3.40 -8.10
C ALA A 212 1.82 2.94 -7.78
N ILE A 213 2.64 3.82 -7.20
CA ILE A 213 4.00 3.50 -6.75
C ILE A 213 3.96 2.42 -5.65
N LEU A 214 3.06 2.57 -4.66
CA LEU A 214 2.86 1.59 -3.60
C LEU A 214 2.49 0.22 -4.18
N SER A 215 1.62 0.15 -5.19
CA SER A 215 1.20 -1.11 -5.82
C SER A 215 2.37 -1.86 -6.48
N GLY A 216 3.38 -1.16 -7.00
CA GLY A 216 4.57 -1.81 -7.56
C GLY A 216 5.46 -2.39 -6.44
N ILE A 217 5.64 -1.65 -5.36
CA ILE A 217 6.53 -2.03 -4.26
C ILE A 217 5.91 -3.13 -3.40
N LEU A 218 4.60 -3.07 -3.15
CA LEU A 218 3.90 -3.91 -2.20
C LEU A 218 3.71 -5.35 -2.68
N LEU A 219 3.82 -5.58 -3.99
CA LEU A 219 3.74 -6.92 -4.55
C LEU A 219 4.94 -7.79 -4.14
N LEU A 220 6.11 -7.20 -3.86
CA LEU A 220 7.29 -7.93 -3.42
C LEU A 220 7.11 -8.52 -2.00
N PRO A 221 6.67 -7.75 -0.98
CA PRO A 221 6.29 -8.32 0.32
C PRO A 221 5.20 -9.38 0.21
N THR A 222 4.20 -9.21 -0.68
CA THR A 222 3.19 -10.26 -0.86
C THR A 222 3.77 -11.54 -1.47
N ALA A 223 4.72 -11.40 -2.39
CA ALA A 223 5.43 -12.55 -2.97
C ALA A 223 6.27 -13.28 -1.92
N SER A 224 6.87 -12.57 -0.95
CA SER A 224 7.63 -13.20 0.13
C SER A 224 6.75 -13.98 1.11
N VAL A 225 5.52 -13.53 1.41
CA VAL A 225 4.54 -14.34 2.17
C VAL A 225 4.27 -15.65 1.45
N LEU A 226 4.10 -15.60 0.13
CA LEU A 226 3.76 -16.76 -0.69
C LEU A 226 4.93 -17.69 -0.97
N MET A 227 6.16 -17.34 -0.62
CA MET A 227 7.32 -18.23 -0.81
C MET A 227 7.25 -19.51 0.01
N ILE A 228 6.45 -19.52 1.07
CA ILE A 228 6.13 -20.73 1.83
C ILE A 228 5.42 -21.77 0.96
N LEU A 229 4.72 -21.31 -0.08
CA LEU A 229 4.17 -22.12 -1.15
C LEU A 229 4.89 -21.76 -2.47
N PRO A 230 6.08 -22.32 -2.75
CA PRO A 230 6.94 -21.96 -3.87
C PRO A 230 6.24 -21.73 -5.23
N PRO A 231 5.28 -22.58 -5.70
CA PRO A 231 4.57 -22.31 -6.94
C PRO A 231 3.79 -20.98 -6.92
N ALA A 232 3.16 -20.63 -5.81
CA ALA A 232 2.46 -19.34 -5.66
C ALA A 232 3.45 -18.18 -5.50
N GLY A 233 4.53 -18.36 -4.71
CA GLY A 233 5.56 -17.35 -4.53
C GLY A 233 6.22 -16.93 -5.85
N ILE A 234 6.54 -17.90 -6.71
CA ILE A 234 7.13 -17.61 -8.03
C ILE A 234 6.13 -16.96 -8.97
N LEU A 235 4.85 -17.38 -8.96
CA LEU A 235 3.82 -16.68 -9.72
C LEU A 235 3.66 -15.22 -9.28
N ALA A 236 3.73 -14.95 -7.97
CA ALA A 236 3.70 -13.59 -7.44
C ALA A 236 4.91 -12.76 -7.89
N ILE A 237 6.12 -13.36 -7.93
CA ILE A 237 7.31 -12.70 -8.49
C ILE A 237 7.13 -12.41 -9.99
N MET A 238 6.58 -13.35 -10.76
CA MET A 238 6.36 -13.14 -12.19
C MET A 238 5.35 -12.01 -12.44
N LEU A 239 4.28 -11.93 -11.63
CA LEU A 239 3.36 -10.80 -11.65
C LEU A 239 4.05 -9.49 -11.27
N TRP A 240 4.91 -9.51 -10.26
CA TRP A 240 5.68 -8.33 -9.87
C TRP A 240 6.59 -7.84 -11.00
N LEU A 241 7.29 -8.76 -11.69
CA LEU A 241 8.06 -8.45 -12.89
C LEU A 241 7.17 -7.92 -14.03
N ARG A 242 5.95 -8.45 -14.17
CA ARG A 242 4.97 -8.00 -15.17
C ARG A 242 4.56 -6.54 -14.98
N ILE A 243 4.57 -6.01 -13.75
CA ILE A 243 4.24 -4.58 -13.50
C ILE A 243 5.14 -3.65 -14.30
N PHE A 244 6.45 -3.94 -14.38
CA PHE A 244 7.42 -3.15 -15.15
C PHE A 244 7.27 -3.27 -16.68
N SER A 245 6.29 -4.04 -17.14
CA SER A 245 6.00 -4.27 -18.57
C SER A 245 4.59 -3.84 -18.98
N LEU A 246 3.92 -3.08 -18.10
CA LEU A 246 2.58 -2.57 -18.36
C LEU A 246 2.55 -1.46 -19.42
N ASP A 247 3.67 -0.75 -19.62
CA ASP A 247 3.84 0.23 -20.70
C ASP A 247 3.64 -0.37 -22.09
N TYR A 248 3.94 -1.67 -22.26
CA TYR A 248 3.82 -2.36 -23.55
C TYR A 248 2.44 -2.96 -23.77
N ARG A 249 1.85 -3.57 -22.72
CA ARG A 249 0.52 -4.17 -22.78
C ARG A 249 -0.13 -4.18 -21.39
N PRO A 250 -1.41 -3.78 -21.27
CA PRO A 250 -2.15 -3.87 -20.01
C PRO A 250 -2.30 -5.31 -19.54
N LEU A 251 -2.60 -5.50 -18.25
CA LEU A 251 -2.84 -6.83 -17.68
C LEU A 251 -4.05 -7.49 -18.35
N ALA A 252 -3.86 -8.74 -18.78
CA ALA A 252 -4.94 -9.58 -19.27
C ALA A 252 -5.91 -9.95 -18.12
N ARG A 253 -7.16 -10.31 -18.46
CA ARG A 253 -8.18 -10.67 -17.46
C ARG A 253 -7.73 -11.80 -16.52
N TYR A 254 -7.02 -12.81 -17.04
CA TYR A 254 -6.51 -13.91 -16.22
C TYR A 254 -5.39 -13.45 -15.27
N GLU A 255 -4.54 -12.50 -15.66
CA GLU A 255 -3.51 -11.93 -14.78
C GLU A 255 -4.14 -11.11 -13.65
N LYS A 256 -5.21 -10.34 -13.97
CA LYS A 256 -6.01 -9.62 -12.97
C LYS A 256 -6.65 -10.57 -11.96
N LEU A 257 -7.26 -11.67 -12.42
CA LEU A 257 -7.84 -12.69 -11.54
C LEU A 257 -6.78 -13.38 -10.68
N LEU A 258 -5.62 -13.71 -11.27
CA LEU A 258 -4.51 -14.32 -10.56
C LEU A 258 -3.98 -13.38 -9.47
N LEU A 259 -3.81 -12.09 -9.77
CA LEU A 259 -3.42 -11.07 -8.81
C LEU A 259 -4.42 -10.97 -7.64
N VAL A 260 -5.73 -10.88 -7.93
CA VAL A 260 -6.77 -10.83 -6.89
C VAL A 260 -6.75 -12.10 -6.02
N SER A 261 -6.60 -13.28 -6.63
CA SER A 261 -6.53 -14.55 -5.87
C SER A 261 -5.33 -14.60 -4.93
N ILE A 262 -4.16 -14.18 -5.40
CA ILE A 262 -2.93 -14.05 -4.60
C ILE A 262 -3.14 -13.10 -3.43
N LEU A 263 -3.76 -11.93 -3.67
CA LEU A 263 -4.00 -10.95 -2.63
C LEU A 263 -4.95 -11.48 -1.55
N VAL A 264 -6.01 -12.19 -1.94
CA VAL A 264 -6.94 -12.81 -0.99
C VAL A 264 -6.24 -13.88 -0.14
N VAL A 265 -5.42 -14.73 -0.77
CA VAL A 265 -4.65 -15.75 -0.03
C VAL A 265 -3.67 -15.11 0.95
N VAL A 266 -2.95 -14.07 0.52
CA VAL A 266 -2.03 -13.33 1.40
C VAL A 266 -2.78 -12.64 2.54
N LEU A 267 -3.95 -12.06 2.28
CA LEU A 267 -4.79 -11.48 3.32
C LEU A 267 -5.22 -12.51 4.36
N LEU A 268 -5.63 -13.70 3.93
CA LEU A 268 -5.99 -14.79 4.83
C LEU A 268 -4.80 -15.26 5.67
N ILE A 269 -3.66 -15.51 5.02
CA ILE A 269 -2.43 -15.95 5.71
C ILE A 269 -2.00 -14.90 6.74
N THR A 270 -1.93 -13.63 6.34
CA THR A 270 -1.54 -12.54 7.26
C THR A 270 -2.52 -12.37 8.41
N THR A 271 -3.83 -12.45 8.14
CA THR A 271 -4.86 -12.37 9.20
C THR A 271 -4.71 -13.52 10.20
N LEU A 272 -4.49 -14.75 9.73
CA LEU A 272 -4.24 -15.90 10.59
C LEU A 272 -2.95 -15.75 11.38
N LEU A 273 -1.87 -15.29 10.76
CA LEU A 273 -0.59 -15.05 11.45
C LEU A 273 -0.75 -14.04 12.60
N PHE A 274 -1.45 -12.94 12.36
CA PHE A 274 -1.58 -11.88 13.37
C PHE A 274 -2.60 -12.17 14.46
N LEU A 275 -3.58 -13.05 14.22
CA LEU A 275 -4.59 -13.42 15.21
C LEU A 275 -4.25 -14.72 15.97
N ALA A 276 -3.60 -15.69 15.31
CA ALA A 276 -3.41 -17.04 15.84
C ALA A 276 -1.97 -17.33 16.29
N MET A 277 -0.96 -16.65 15.75
CA MET A 277 0.43 -16.87 16.16
C MET A 277 0.90 -15.79 17.13
N ASP A 278 0.92 -16.12 18.42
CA ASP A 278 1.64 -15.34 19.42
C ASP A 278 3.15 -15.63 19.27
N ILE A 279 3.77 -15.07 18.23
CA ILE A 279 5.21 -15.25 17.97
C ILE A 279 5.96 -14.38 18.99
N SER A 280 6.12 -14.91 20.20
CA SER A 280 6.78 -14.21 21.32
C SER A 280 8.17 -13.70 20.94
N GLU A 281 8.89 -14.42 20.06
CA GLU A 281 10.23 -14.05 19.60
C GLU A 281 10.24 -12.89 18.59
N SER A 282 9.10 -12.54 17.98
CA SER A 282 8.98 -11.50 16.96
C SER A 282 8.20 -10.26 17.42
N ILE A 283 7.76 -10.21 18.68
CA ILE A 283 6.96 -9.09 19.24
C ILE A 283 7.64 -7.75 19.02
N VAL A 284 8.93 -7.65 19.34
CA VAL A 284 9.69 -6.39 19.23
C VAL A 284 9.78 -5.94 17.77
N TYR A 285 10.14 -6.84 16.86
CA TYR A 285 10.24 -6.54 15.42
C TYR A 285 8.90 -6.09 14.86
N PHE A 286 7.84 -6.78 15.24
CA PHE A 286 6.52 -6.48 14.72
C PHE A 286 5.93 -5.18 15.28
N GLY A 287 6.06 -4.92 16.58
CA GLY A 287 5.52 -3.70 17.19
C GLY A 287 6.32 -2.45 16.82
N THR A 288 7.66 -2.57 16.70
CA THR A 288 8.49 -1.47 16.19
C THR A 288 8.17 -1.16 14.73
N SER A 289 8.03 -2.19 13.89
CA SER A 289 7.70 -2.02 12.47
C SER A 289 6.33 -1.36 12.27
N TYR A 290 5.31 -1.78 13.04
CA TYR A 290 4.00 -1.12 13.03
C TYR A 290 4.09 0.36 13.42
N SER A 291 4.76 0.66 14.54
CA SER A 291 4.89 2.03 15.04
C SER A 291 5.61 2.93 14.04
N ILE A 292 6.73 2.47 13.48
CA ILE A 292 7.49 3.19 12.44
C ILE A 292 6.63 3.41 11.21
N GLY A 293 5.82 2.42 10.82
CA GLY A 293 4.86 2.53 9.72
C GLY A 293 3.83 3.63 9.96
N VAL A 294 3.24 3.68 11.15
CA VAL A 294 2.30 4.74 11.54
C VAL A 294 3.00 6.10 11.52
N PHE A 295 4.18 6.25 12.12
CA PHE A 295 4.92 7.53 12.08
C PHE A 295 5.23 7.99 10.66
N SER A 296 5.75 7.08 9.84
CA SER A 296 6.10 7.37 8.45
C SER A 296 4.87 7.76 7.64
N SER A 297 3.73 7.10 7.87
CA SER A 297 2.47 7.44 7.20
C SER A 297 1.94 8.82 7.60
N ILE A 298 2.04 9.20 8.88
CA ILE A 298 1.63 10.52 9.37
C ILE A 298 2.58 11.60 8.87
N ALA A 299 3.90 11.35 8.87
CA ALA A 299 4.89 12.27 8.33
C ALA A 299 4.69 12.50 6.83
N LEU A 300 4.43 11.44 6.06
CA LEU A 300 4.13 11.53 4.63
C LEU A 300 2.83 12.30 4.38
N PHE A 301 1.79 12.04 5.17
CA PHE A 301 0.55 12.82 5.08
C PHE A 301 0.77 14.30 5.40
N GLY A 302 1.53 14.61 6.46
CA GLY A 302 1.90 15.99 6.80
C GLY A 302 2.68 16.68 5.69
N PHE A 303 3.61 15.97 5.05
CA PHE A 303 4.36 16.48 3.90
C PHE A 303 3.46 16.74 2.69
N VAL A 304 2.57 15.81 2.35
CA VAL A 304 1.61 15.98 1.24
C VAL A 304 0.71 17.18 1.51
N VAL A 305 0.19 17.33 2.73
CA VAL A 305 -0.63 18.47 3.14
C VAL A 305 0.13 19.79 3.03
N TRP A 306 1.40 19.82 3.46
CA TRP A 306 2.23 21.03 3.42
C TRP A 306 2.60 21.51 2.01
N GLN A 307 2.74 20.59 1.06
CA GLN A 307 3.10 20.91 -0.33
C GLN A 307 1.96 21.54 -1.17
N VAL A 308 0.74 21.59 -0.65
CA VAL A 308 -0.46 22.10 -1.34
C VAL A 308 -0.93 23.40 -0.68
#